data_AF-A0A1H5FX55-F1
#
_entry.id   AF-A0A1H5FX55-F1
#
_cell.length_a   1.000
_cell.length_b   1.000
_cell.length_c   1.000
_cell.angle_alpha   90.00
_cell.angle_beta   90.00
_cell.angle_gamma   90.00
#
_symmetry.space_group_name_H-M   'P 1'
#
loop_
_entity.id
_entity.type
_entity.pdbx_description
1 polymer ?
#
loop_
_entity_poly.entity_id
_entity_poly.type
_entity_poly.pdbx_seq_one_letter_code
_entity_poly.pdbx_strand_id
1 'polypeptide(L)'
;MALADRALVVGINRYPAIGSLQGAEADALDFHAWVTDPAGGGVAPAMAQLILSREGASPKVKDAEPARYQIERFFTDIDECANENNGLSLGLKAGRRLYMFFSGHGFAPSYDRSAVLMANTTLTLLDNVAGRLWADRLFQGGWFDEVLLFQDACRSSVGVSELMPPFLKPRVMPGRGNPWRFYAFSAKDGKVALEKPNGAGQVRGIFTSTLMEGLRGAARDPATGDITSAQLKAYLQKNMKAKLSPTELQNDDIAQDPDVFDPDPCVIVKAPVVAAAIRKFPVRITLSAAGLQAHIEDSSFAVVEQGNGAQVWNLQLAIGIYKLVVAGQGTRLFEVSGALRPDGSGEVVNVSIP
;
A
#
# COMPACT_ATOMS: atom_id res chain seq x y z
N MET A 1 22.07 7.22 -3.83
CA MET A 1 20.70 7.18 -4.37
C MET A 1 19.89 6.20 -3.52
N ALA A 2 18.61 6.49 -3.27
CA ALA A 2 17.75 5.53 -2.57
C ALA A 2 17.40 4.35 -3.51
N LEU A 3 17.39 3.13 -2.97
CA LEU A 3 16.98 1.95 -3.72
C LEU A 3 15.49 2.05 -4.06
N ALA A 4 15.14 1.84 -5.33
CA ALA A 4 13.75 1.96 -5.79
C ALA A 4 12.89 0.78 -5.31
N ASP A 5 11.70 1.06 -4.81
CA ASP A 5 10.69 0.03 -4.56
C ASP A 5 10.16 -0.52 -5.88
N ARG A 6 9.71 -1.77 -5.88
CA ARG A 6 9.27 -2.49 -7.08
C ARG A 6 7.93 -3.19 -6.86
N ALA A 7 7.18 -3.36 -7.94
CA ALA A 7 5.94 -4.12 -7.93
C ALA A 7 5.80 -5.03 -9.16
N LEU A 8 5.30 -6.24 -8.93
CA LEU A 8 4.82 -7.16 -9.95
C LEU A 8 3.33 -7.41 -9.70
N VAL A 9 2.49 -7.09 -10.68
CA VAL A 9 1.05 -7.22 -10.60
C VAL A 9 0.56 -8.05 -11.79
N VAL A 10 -0.06 -9.19 -11.52
CA VAL A 10 -0.49 -10.15 -12.54
C VAL A 10 -1.98 -10.45 -12.38
N GLY A 11 -2.75 -10.31 -13.46
CA GLY A 11 -4.17 -10.65 -13.51
C GLY A 11 -4.50 -11.43 -14.76
N ILE A 12 -5.03 -12.65 -14.63
CA ILE A 12 -5.27 -13.53 -15.77
C ILE A 12 -6.74 -13.95 -15.78
N ASN A 13 -7.48 -13.45 -16.76
CA ASN A 13 -8.86 -13.84 -17.02
C ASN A 13 -8.94 -14.96 -18.06
N ARG A 14 -8.07 -14.95 -19.08
CA ARG A 14 -8.26 -15.79 -20.27
C ARG A 14 -7.43 -17.07 -20.19
N TYR A 15 -8.12 -18.21 -20.08
CA TYR A 15 -7.52 -19.54 -20.10
C TYR A 15 -8.21 -20.42 -21.14
N PRO A 16 -7.59 -20.66 -22.32
CA PRO A 16 -8.26 -21.41 -23.38
C PRO A 16 -8.59 -22.87 -23.02
N ALA A 17 -7.92 -23.49 -22.04
CA ALA A 17 -8.11 -24.91 -21.70
C ALA A 17 -8.83 -25.19 -20.37
N ILE A 18 -8.90 -24.23 -19.44
CA ILE A 18 -9.39 -24.47 -18.06
C ILE A 18 -10.54 -23.54 -17.63
N GLY A 19 -11.10 -22.79 -18.58
CA GLY A 19 -12.21 -21.87 -18.34
C GLY A 19 -11.73 -20.49 -17.90
N SER A 20 -12.34 -19.45 -18.46
CA SER A 20 -11.98 -18.07 -18.18
C SER A 20 -12.61 -17.55 -16.89
N LEU A 21 -11.92 -16.60 -16.26
CA LEU A 21 -12.40 -15.77 -15.15
C LEU A 21 -12.84 -14.40 -15.67
N GLN A 22 -13.48 -13.61 -14.81
CA GLN A 22 -13.98 -12.28 -15.18
C GLN A 22 -13.33 -11.15 -14.38
N GLY A 23 -12.99 -11.38 -13.12
CA GLY A 23 -12.53 -10.34 -12.19
C GLY A 23 -11.03 -10.17 -12.07
N ALA A 24 -10.22 -11.17 -12.44
CA ALA A 24 -8.78 -11.16 -12.19
C ALA A 24 -8.01 -9.99 -12.82
N GLU A 25 -8.35 -9.60 -14.07
CA GLU A 25 -7.72 -8.41 -14.70
C GLU A 25 -8.15 -7.10 -14.00
N ALA A 26 -9.43 -6.99 -13.60
CA ALA A 26 -9.92 -5.82 -12.88
C ALA A 26 -9.29 -5.70 -11.48
N ASP A 27 -9.06 -6.83 -10.81
CA ASP A 27 -8.34 -6.91 -9.55
C ASP A 27 -6.89 -6.45 -9.67
N ALA A 28 -6.18 -6.93 -10.69
CA ALA A 28 -4.81 -6.51 -10.97
C ALA A 28 -4.72 -5.02 -11.32
N LEU A 29 -5.63 -4.49 -12.14
CA LEU A 29 -5.68 -3.07 -12.47
C LEU A 29 -5.91 -2.20 -11.22
N ASP A 30 -6.83 -2.60 -10.34
CA ASP A 30 -7.16 -1.87 -9.12
C ASP A 30 -5.98 -1.85 -8.14
N PHE A 31 -5.30 -2.98 -7.98
CA PHE A 31 -4.09 -3.07 -7.15
C PHE A 31 -2.92 -2.28 -7.76
N HIS A 32 -2.72 -2.34 -9.08
CA HIS A 32 -1.66 -1.60 -9.78
C HIS A 32 -1.85 -0.08 -9.64
N ALA A 33 -3.09 0.39 -9.78
CA ALA A 33 -3.42 1.79 -9.54
C ALA A 33 -3.06 2.21 -8.12
N TRP A 34 -3.40 1.39 -7.12
CA TRP A 34 -3.05 1.69 -5.72
C TRP A 34 -1.54 1.61 -5.42
N VAL A 35 -0.84 0.62 -5.97
CA VAL A 35 0.59 0.42 -5.66
C VAL A 35 1.46 1.52 -6.27
N THR A 36 0.99 2.14 -7.36
CA THR A 36 1.65 3.26 -8.03
C THR A 36 1.21 4.64 -7.51
N ASP A 37 0.12 4.70 -6.74
CA ASP A 37 -0.33 5.93 -6.09
C ASP A 37 0.67 6.36 -4.98
N PRO A 38 1.17 7.60 -4.97
CA PRO A 38 2.01 8.12 -3.89
C PRO A 38 1.39 8.04 -2.49
N ALA A 39 0.07 8.10 -2.38
CA ALA A 39 -0.67 7.92 -1.13
C ALA A 39 -1.00 6.44 -0.82
N GLY A 40 -0.74 5.54 -1.77
CA GLY A 40 -0.88 4.09 -1.65
C GLY A 40 0.47 3.41 -1.46
N GLY A 41 0.90 2.61 -2.44
CA GLY A 41 2.17 1.88 -2.40
C GLY A 41 3.40 2.72 -2.74
N GLY A 42 3.22 3.87 -3.42
CA GLY A 42 4.30 4.80 -3.76
C GLY A 42 5.37 4.25 -4.71
N VAL A 43 5.10 3.13 -5.39
CA VAL A 43 6.05 2.55 -6.35
C VAL A 43 6.03 3.38 -7.63
N ALA A 44 7.19 3.85 -8.09
CA ALA A 44 7.27 4.58 -9.34
C ALA A 44 6.68 3.74 -10.48
N PRO A 45 5.84 4.30 -11.38
CA PRO A 45 5.20 3.52 -12.45
C PRO A 45 6.17 2.70 -13.31
N ALA A 46 7.37 3.23 -13.57
CA ALA A 46 8.42 2.52 -14.30
C ALA A 46 9.00 1.28 -13.56
N MET A 47 8.76 1.18 -12.25
CA MET A 47 9.19 0.06 -11.38
C MET A 47 8.02 -0.85 -11.00
N ALA A 48 6.82 -0.61 -11.52
CA ALA A 48 5.61 -1.38 -11.27
C ALA A 48 5.12 -2.06 -12.55
N GLN A 49 5.49 -3.33 -12.73
CA GLN A 49 5.11 -4.11 -13.91
C GLN A 49 3.69 -4.67 -13.75
N LEU A 50 2.83 -4.37 -14.72
CA LEU A 50 1.49 -4.95 -14.87
C LEU A 50 1.48 -5.97 -16.01
N ILE A 51 1.03 -7.19 -15.72
CA ILE A 51 0.89 -8.26 -16.71
C ILE A 51 -0.57 -8.75 -16.68
N LEU A 52 -1.27 -8.58 -17.80
CA LEU A 52 -2.65 -9.03 -17.98
C LEU A 52 -2.72 -10.11 -19.07
N SER A 53 -3.86 -10.81 -19.19
CA SER A 53 -4.05 -11.70 -20.35
C SER A 53 -3.99 -10.89 -21.64
N ARG A 54 -3.46 -11.48 -22.71
CA ARG A 54 -3.37 -10.80 -24.01
C ARG A 54 -4.75 -10.63 -24.64
N GLU A 55 -5.04 -9.44 -25.17
CA GLU A 55 -6.23 -9.19 -26.00
C GLU A 55 -6.12 -9.90 -27.36
N GLY A 56 -7.23 -10.41 -27.88
CA GLY A 56 -7.25 -11.10 -29.18
C GLY A 56 -6.43 -12.40 -29.21
N ALA A 57 -6.26 -13.05 -28.06
CA ALA A 57 -5.44 -14.26 -27.91
C ALA A 57 -5.79 -15.33 -28.97
N SER A 58 -4.75 -15.96 -29.51
CA SER A 58 -4.86 -17.13 -30.38
C SER A 58 -5.72 -18.19 -29.68
N PRO A 59 -6.64 -18.87 -30.38
CA PRO A 59 -7.43 -19.96 -29.78
C PRO A 59 -6.55 -21.15 -29.37
N LYS A 60 -5.26 -21.15 -29.72
CA LYS A 60 -4.30 -22.18 -29.38
C LYS A 60 -3.74 -21.91 -27.98
N VAL A 61 -3.94 -22.87 -27.08
CA VAL A 61 -3.46 -22.81 -25.68
C VAL A 61 -1.97 -22.45 -25.58
N LYS A 62 -1.12 -23.02 -26.44
CA LYS A 62 0.33 -22.79 -26.43
C LYS A 62 0.75 -21.34 -26.70
N ASP A 63 -0.13 -20.54 -27.30
CA ASP A 63 0.12 -19.15 -27.65
C ASP A 63 -0.59 -18.20 -26.66
N ALA A 64 -1.23 -18.74 -25.61
CA ALA A 64 -1.95 -17.97 -24.61
C ALA A 64 -0.96 -17.25 -23.67
N GLU A 65 -1.26 -15.99 -23.37
CA GLU A 65 -0.44 -15.13 -22.55
C GLU A 65 -1.27 -14.54 -21.38
N PRO A 66 -0.67 -14.34 -20.19
CA PRO A 66 0.76 -14.49 -19.95
C PRO A 66 1.20 -15.94 -19.75
N ALA A 67 2.37 -16.27 -20.33
CA ALA A 67 3.10 -17.48 -20.05
C ALA A 67 4.17 -17.23 -18.98
N ARG A 68 4.65 -18.28 -18.32
CA ARG A 68 5.58 -18.18 -17.18
C ARG A 68 6.82 -17.32 -17.46
N TYR A 69 7.39 -17.41 -18.66
CA TYR A 69 8.59 -16.66 -19.04
C TYR A 69 8.43 -15.14 -18.91
N GLN A 70 7.22 -14.60 -19.12
CA GLN A 70 6.96 -13.15 -19.02
C GLN A 70 7.03 -12.67 -17.58
N ILE A 71 6.61 -13.52 -16.64
CA ILE A 71 6.72 -13.27 -15.20
C ILE A 71 8.17 -13.49 -14.76
N GLU A 72 8.81 -14.56 -15.23
CA GLU A 72 10.19 -14.89 -14.87
C GLU A 72 11.20 -13.84 -15.28
N ARG A 73 10.95 -13.13 -16.38
CA ARG A 73 11.77 -11.98 -16.80
C ARG A 73 11.84 -10.87 -15.74
N PHE A 74 10.75 -10.60 -15.01
CA PHE A 74 10.78 -9.63 -13.90
C PHE A 74 11.79 -10.05 -12.81
N PHE A 75 11.92 -11.34 -12.54
CA PHE A 75 12.87 -11.84 -11.54
C PHE A 75 14.31 -11.83 -12.05
N THR A 76 14.54 -12.02 -13.34
CA THR A 76 15.84 -11.78 -13.96
C THR A 76 16.24 -10.31 -13.82
N ASP A 77 15.35 -9.38 -14.16
CA ASP A 77 15.61 -7.93 -14.06
C ASP A 77 15.91 -7.50 -12.60
N ILE A 78 15.31 -8.16 -11.61
CA ILE A 78 15.61 -7.96 -10.19
C ILE A 78 17.06 -8.36 -9.85
N ASP A 79 17.53 -9.50 -10.36
CA ASP A 79 18.89 -9.95 -10.07
C ASP A 79 19.94 -9.07 -10.75
N GLU A 80 19.70 -8.70 -12.00
CA GLU A 80 20.52 -7.75 -12.75
C GLU A 80 20.64 -6.41 -12.00
N CYS A 81 19.50 -5.83 -11.57
CA CYS A 81 19.51 -4.59 -10.80
C CYS A 81 20.28 -4.72 -9.47
N ALA A 82 20.15 -5.85 -8.77
CA ALA A 82 20.91 -6.06 -7.54
C ALA A 82 22.43 -6.09 -7.80
N ASN A 83 22.86 -6.72 -8.89
CA ASN A 83 24.27 -6.77 -9.29
C ASN A 83 24.79 -5.38 -9.72
N GLU A 84 23.99 -4.61 -10.45
CA GLU A 84 24.30 -3.22 -10.82
C GLU A 84 24.47 -2.33 -9.58
N ASN A 85 23.51 -2.39 -8.64
CA ASN A 85 23.59 -1.64 -7.38
C ASN A 85 24.82 -2.02 -6.55
N ASN A 86 25.22 -3.30 -6.57
CA ASN A 86 26.45 -3.75 -5.94
C ASN A 86 27.69 -3.13 -6.60
N GLY A 87 27.73 -3.09 -7.94
CA GLY A 87 28.79 -2.42 -8.70
C GLY A 87 28.88 -0.92 -8.40
N LEU A 88 27.77 -0.29 -8.04
CA LEU A 88 27.67 1.11 -7.62
C LEU A 88 27.90 1.34 -6.11
N SER A 89 28.31 0.31 -5.35
CA SER A 89 28.49 0.39 -3.89
C SER A 89 27.22 0.76 -3.10
N LEU A 90 26.04 0.47 -3.66
CA LEU A 90 24.73 0.62 -2.99
C LEU A 90 24.28 -0.67 -2.27
N GLY A 91 25.10 -1.72 -2.37
CA GLY A 91 24.83 -3.05 -1.84
C GLY A 91 24.11 -3.97 -2.84
N LEU A 92 24.11 -5.27 -2.56
CA LEU A 92 23.55 -6.31 -3.42
C LEU A 92 22.01 -6.42 -3.28
N LYS A 93 21.31 -5.30 -3.46
CA LYS A 93 19.85 -5.19 -3.32
C LYS A 93 19.23 -4.62 -4.59
N ALA A 94 18.05 -5.11 -4.95
CA ALA A 94 17.29 -4.59 -6.10
C ALA A 94 16.36 -3.42 -5.72
N GLY A 95 16.05 -3.30 -4.44
CA GLY A 95 15.09 -2.34 -3.90
C GLY A 95 15.01 -2.41 -2.37
N ARG A 96 14.26 -1.49 -1.77
CA ARG A 96 13.90 -1.58 -0.34
C ARG A 96 12.68 -2.49 -0.16
N ARG A 97 11.58 -2.21 -0.88
CA ARG A 97 10.32 -2.95 -0.82
C ARG A 97 9.93 -3.58 -2.16
N LEU A 98 9.40 -4.80 -2.09
CA LEU A 98 8.76 -5.50 -3.20
C LEU A 98 7.29 -5.78 -2.89
N TYR A 99 6.41 -5.41 -3.82
CA TYR A 99 5.01 -5.85 -3.86
C TYR A 99 4.84 -6.92 -4.94
N MET A 100 4.17 -8.01 -4.59
CA MET A 100 3.76 -9.05 -5.53
C MET A 100 2.25 -9.24 -5.39
N PHE A 101 1.53 -9.11 -6.50
CA PHE A 101 0.09 -9.36 -6.56
C PHE A 101 -0.22 -10.32 -7.70
N PHE A 102 -0.99 -11.37 -7.42
CA PHE A 102 -1.46 -12.31 -8.42
C PHE A 102 -2.96 -12.53 -8.26
N SER A 103 -3.72 -12.45 -9.36
CA SER A 103 -5.11 -12.87 -9.42
C SER A 103 -5.33 -13.79 -10.63
N GLY A 104 -5.99 -14.93 -10.41
CA GLY A 104 -6.21 -15.94 -11.45
C GLY A 104 -6.57 -17.32 -10.90
N HIS A 105 -6.54 -18.34 -11.78
CA HIS A 105 -6.65 -19.73 -11.34
C HIS A 105 -5.41 -20.13 -10.55
N GLY A 106 -5.61 -20.90 -9.50
CA GLY A 106 -4.51 -21.38 -8.66
C GLY A 106 -4.77 -22.77 -8.12
N PHE A 107 -3.70 -23.34 -7.56
CA PHE A 107 -3.75 -24.62 -6.88
C PHE A 107 -2.76 -24.63 -5.71
N ALA A 108 -2.96 -25.57 -4.79
CA ALA A 108 -2.04 -25.85 -3.70
C ALA A 108 -1.74 -27.36 -3.63
N PRO A 109 -0.49 -27.79 -3.84
CA PRO A 109 -0.12 -29.19 -3.63
C PRO A 109 0.10 -29.52 -2.14
N SER A 110 0.29 -28.52 -1.28
CA SER A 110 0.37 -28.67 0.18
C SER A 110 -0.02 -27.37 0.89
N TYR A 111 -0.24 -27.47 2.21
CA TYR A 111 -0.69 -26.37 3.06
C TYR A 111 0.12 -25.06 2.92
N ASP A 112 1.42 -25.14 2.72
CA ASP A 112 2.34 -24.00 2.65
C ASP A 112 2.73 -23.60 1.22
N ARG A 113 2.23 -24.34 0.22
CA ARG A 113 2.63 -24.23 -1.18
C ARG A 113 1.41 -23.87 -2.04
N SER A 114 1.52 -22.82 -2.82
CA SER A 114 0.52 -22.47 -3.82
C SER A 114 1.18 -21.82 -5.04
N ALA A 115 0.48 -21.90 -6.17
CA ALA A 115 0.86 -21.22 -7.38
C ALA A 115 -0.37 -20.73 -8.15
N VAL A 116 -0.13 -19.71 -8.97
CA VAL A 116 -1.09 -19.23 -9.97
C VAL A 116 -0.75 -19.87 -11.30
N LEU A 117 -1.76 -20.40 -11.97
CA LEU A 117 -1.65 -21.02 -13.27
C LEU A 117 -1.50 -19.95 -14.35
N MET A 118 -0.64 -20.22 -15.32
CA MET A 118 -0.42 -19.33 -16.47
C MET A 118 -1.48 -19.58 -17.54
N ALA A 119 -1.67 -18.62 -18.44
CA ALA A 119 -2.74 -18.67 -19.44
C ALA A 119 -2.63 -19.88 -20.39
N ASN A 120 -1.42 -20.37 -20.62
CA ASN A 120 -1.07 -21.54 -21.44
C ASN A 120 -1.21 -22.89 -20.70
N THR A 121 -1.75 -22.89 -19.48
CA THR A 121 -2.03 -24.13 -18.73
C THR A 121 -3.06 -25.00 -19.43
N THR A 122 -2.87 -26.32 -19.38
CA THR A 122 -3.86 -27.35 -19.71
C THR A 122 -4.07 -28.29 -18.52
N LEU A 123 -5.03 -29.22 -18.62
CA LEU A 123 -5.21 -30.29 -17.62
C LEU A 123 -4.01 -31.24 -17.48
N THR A 124 -3.09 -31.25 -18.44
CA THR A 124 -1.89 -32.11 -18.45
C THR A 124 -0.56 -31.33 -18.38
N LEU A 125 -0.60 -30.01 -18.54
CA LEU A 125 0.53 -29.10 -18.45
C LEU A 125 0.15 -27.93 -17.54
N LEU A 126 0.55 -28.00 -16.28
CA LEU A 126 0.25 -26.98 -15.29
C LEU A 126 1.38 -25.96 -15.22
N ASP A 127 1.52 -25.13 -16.27
CA ASP A 127 2.51 -24.05 -16.26
C ASP A 127 2.11 -23.02 -15.20
N ASN A 128 3.00 -22.77 -14.23
CA ASN A 128 2.61 -22.08 -13.00
C ASN A 128 3.73 -21.20 -12.45
N VAL A 129 3.33 -20.16 -11.71
CA VAL A 129 4.25 -19.33 -10.92
C VAL A 129 3.89 -19.47 -9.45
N ALA A 130 4.85 -19.99 -8.69
CA ALA A 130 4.76 -20.12 -7.24
C ALA A 130 5.16 -18.80 -6.55
N GLY A 131 4.20 -17.89 -6.39
CA GLY A 131 4.43 -16.56 -5.83
C GLY A 131 5.14 -16.58 -4.48
N ARG A 132 4.76 -17.50 -3.57
CA ARG A 132 5.41 -17.64 -2.26
C ARG A 132 6.86 -18.12 -2.35
N LEU A 133 7.17 -19.09 -3.23
CA LEU A 133 8.55 -19.56 -3.38
C LEU A 133 9.47 -18.45 -3.88
N TRP A 134 8.98 -17.61 -4.80
CA TRP A 134 9.68 -16.42 -5.26
C TRP A 134 9.82 -15.36 -4.16
N ALA A 135 8.75 -15.04 -3.44
CA ALA A 135 8.78 -14.09 -2.33
C ALA A 135 9.78 -14.52 -1.24
N ASP A 136 9.79 -15.81 -0.88
CA ASP A 136 10.73 -16.37 0.09
C ASP A 136 12.17 -16.35 -0.44
N ARG A 137 12.41 -16.69 -1.71
CA ARG A 137 13.74 -16.60 -2.34
C ARG A 137 14.31 -15.19 -2.27
N LEU A 138 13.51 -14.20 -2.67
CA LEU A 138 13.90 -12.80 -2.72
C LEU A 138 14.07 -12.19 -1.32
N PHE A 139 13.20 -12.58 -0.39
CA PHE A 139 13.30 -12.19 1.00
C PHE A 139 14.54 -12.79 1.66
N GLN A 140 14.74 -14.10 1.64
CA GLN A 140 15.86 -14.78 2.31
C GLN A 140 17.21 -14.35 1.74
N GLY A 141 17.29 -14.16 0.42
CA GLY A 141 18.48 -13.66 -0.22
C GLY A 141 18.73 -12.17 -0.03
N GLY A 142 17.80 -11.42 0.54
CA GLY A 142 17.97 -9.97 0.75
C GLY A 142 18.02 -9.18 -0.55
N TRP A 143 17.29 -9.58 -1.59
CA TRP A 143 17.07 -8.68 -2.76
C TRP A 143 16.28 -7.44 -2.35
N PHE A 144 15.42 -7.60 -1.34
CA PHE A 144 14.61 -6.54 -0.73
C PHE A 144 14.67 -6.69 0.79
N ASP A 145 14.46 -5.60 1.53
CA ASP A 145 14.27 -5.64 2.98
C ASP A 145 12.82 -5.96 3.34
N GLU A 146 11.88 -5.59 2.48
CA GLU A 146 10.45 -5.70 2.72
C GLU A 146 9.79 -6.43 1.55
N VAL A 147 9.08 -7.53 1.81
CA VAL A 147 8.40 -8.30 0.75
C VAL A 147 6.94 -8.54 1.13
N LEU A 148 6.04 -8.05 0.29
CA LEU A 148 4.61 -8.26 0.42
C LEU A 148 4.09 -9.12 -0.74
N LEU A 149 3.28 -10.13 -0.42
CA LEU A 149 2.63 -10.99 -1.40
C LEU A 149 1.13 -11.02 -1.14
N PHE A 150 0.36 -10.75 -2.18
CA PHE A 150 -1.08 -10.91 -2.18
C PHE A 150 -1.46 -11.84 -3.33
N GLN A 151 -2.21 -12.90 -3.03
CA GLN A 151 -2.60 -13.87 -4.03
C GLN A 151 -4.10 -14.16 -3.93
N ASP A 152 -4.85 -13.70 -4.93
CA ASP A 152 -6.26 -14.01 -5.12
C ASP A 152 -6.42 -15.17 -6.10
N ALA A 153 -6.27 -16.39 -5.58
CA ALA A 153 -6.40 -17.60 -6.38
C ALA A 153 -6.85 -18.76 -5.49
N CYS A 154 -7.57 -19.71 -6.07
CA CYS A 154 -7.93 -20.94 -5.37
C CYS A 154 -6.69 -21.68 -4.86
N ARG A 155 -6.89 -22.41 -3.76
CA ARG A 155 -5.87 -23.28 -3.16
C ARG A 155 -6.40 -24.70 -2.98
N SER A 156 -7.27 -25.11 -3.89
CA SER A 156 -7.68 -26.50 -4.01
C SER A 156 -6.51 -27.35 -4.53
N SER A 157 -6.54 -28.64 -4.20
CA SER A 157 -5.63 -29.61 -4.77
C SER A 157 -6.02 -29.91 -6.21
N VAL A 158 -5.03 -30.05 -7.08
CA VAL A 158 -5.20 -30.49 -8.47
C VAL A 158 -4.27 -31.69 -8.65
N GLY A 159 -4.78 -32.91 -8.51
CA GLY A 159 -4.01 -34.14 -8.74
C GLY A 159 -2.60 -34.17 -8.10
N VAL A 160 -1.66 -34.89 -8.75
CA VAL A 160 -0.24 -34.82 -8.44
C VAL A 160 0.36 -33.66 -9.24
N SER A 161 0.49 -32.49 -8.60
CA SER A 161 0.99 -31.28 -9.25
C SER A 161 2.22 -30.74 -8.56
N GLU A 162 3.21 -30.31 -9.34
CA GLU A 162 4.44 -29.72 -8.84
C GLU A 162 4.46 -28.21 -9.03
N LEU A 163 4.98 -27.49 -8.03
CA LEU A 163 5.28 -26.08 -8.19
C LEU A 163 6.57 -25.92 -8.97
N MET A 164 6.59 -24.98 -9.92
CA MET A 164 7.83 -24.59 -10.60
C MET A 164 8.71 -23.82 -9.61
N PRO A 165 9.94 -24.28 -9.33
CA PRO A 165 10.81 -23.62 -8.36
C PRO A 165 11.45 -22.35 -8.95
N PRO A 166 11.84 -21.37 -8.11
CA PRO A 166 12.64 -20.23 -8.54
C PRO A 166 13.99 -20.66 -9.12
N PHE A 167 14.34 -20.14 -10.30
CA PHE A 167 15.58 -20.47 -11.00
C PHE A 167 16.81 -19.71 -10.48
N LEU A 168 16.63 -18.51 -9.90
CA LEU A 168 17.73 -17.74 -9.32
C LEU A 168 18.39 -18.54 -8.20
N LYS A 169 19.71 -18.70 -8.17
CA LYS A 169 20.36 -19.50 -7.11
C LYS A 169 20.02 -18.94 -5.72
N PRO A 170 19.81 -19.80 -4.69
CA PRO A 170 19.70 -19.33 -3.33
C PRO A 170 20.94 -18.53 -2.95
N ARG A 171 20.72 -17.39 -2.29
CA ARG A 171 21.77 -16.62 -1.63
C ARG A 171 21.33 -16.34 -0.21
N VAL A 172 22.30 -16.10 0.68
CA VAL A 172 22.04 -15.68 2.06
C VAL A 172 22.82 -14.40 2.28
N MET A 173 22.13 -13.37 2.75
CA MET A 173 22.76 -12.10 3.10
C MET A 173 22.79 -11.97 4.63
N PRO A 174 23.96 -12.16 5.27
CA PRO A 174 24.09 -12.01 6.72
C PRO A 174 24.03 -10.53 7.12
N GLY A 175 23.68 -10.26 8.39
CA GLY A 175 23.71 -8.89 8.94
C GLY A 175 22.68 -7.94 8.35
N ARG A 176 21.56 -8.46 7.83
CA ARG A 176 20.42 -7.62 7.44
C ARG A 176 19.87 -6.92 8.68
N GLY A 177 19.42 -5.68 8.51
CA GLY A 177 18.85 -4.86 9.59
C GLY A 177 17.58 -5.48 10.18
N ASN A 178 16.41 -4.87 9.93
CA ASN A 178 15.13 -5.42 10.38
C ASN A 178 14.21 -5.71 9.18
N PRO A 179 14.55 -6.70 8.32
CA PRO A 179 13.72 -7.05 7.19
C PRO A 179 12.41 -7.70 7.66
N TRP A 180 11.33 -7.50 6.92
CA TRP A 180 10.03 -8.07 7.26
C TRP A 180 9.24 -8.52 6.02
N ARG A 181 8.31 -9.45 6.21
CA ARG A 181 7.42 -9.93 5.14
C ARG A 181 5.99 -10.09 5.60
N PHE A 182 5.08 -9.92 4.65
CA PHE A 182 3.64 -10.10 4.86
C PHE A 182 3.01 -10.77 3.64
N TYR A 183 2.47 -11.98 3.81
CA TYR A 183 1.81 -12.71 2.74
C TYR A 183 0.35 -12.94 3.09
N ALA A 184 -0.55 -12.68 2.14
CA ALA A 184 -1.97 -12.94 2.29
C ALA A 184 -2.53 -13.65 1.05
N PHE A 185 -3.28 -14.71 1.29
CA PHE A 185 -3.90 -15.56 0.27
C PHE A 185 -5.41 -15.54 0.45
N SER A 186 -6.16 -15.52 -0.65
CA SER A 186 -7.63 -15.49 -0.61
C SER A 186 -8.27 -16.72 0.02
N ALA A 187 -7.54 -17.83 0.08
CA ALA A 187 -8.03 -19.09 0.60
C ALA A 187 -7.02 -19.74 1.56
N LYS A 188 -7.55 -20.56 2.47
CA LYS A 188 -6.78 -21.62 3.14
C LYS A 188 -6.61 -22.82 2.20
N ASP A 189 -5.72 -23.73 2.58
CA ASP A 189 -5.52 -24.99 1.87
C ASP A 189 -6.84 -25.74 1.64
N GLY A 190 -7.02 -26.26 0.42
CA GLY A 190 -8.22 -26.98 0.01
C GLY A 190 -9.45 -26.12 -0.26
N LYS A 191 -9.39 -24.79 -0.14
CA LYS A 191 -10.57 -23.90 -0.32
C LYS A 191 -10.58 -23.17 -1.66
N VAL A 192 -11.80 -22.86 -2.11
CA VAL A 192 -12.11 -22.12 -3.34
C VAL A 192 -12.27 -20.63 -3.03
N ALA A 193 -11.62 -19.79 -3.83
CA ALA A 193 -11.82 -18.34 -3.85
C ALA A 193 -12.94 -17.97 -4.83
N LEU A 194 -13.72 -16.93 -4.53
CA LEU A 194 -14.88 -16.53 -5.34
C LEU A 194 -14.72 -15.13 -5.94
N GLU A 195 -15.34 -14.95 -7.11
CA GLU A 195 -15.55 -13.66 -7.76
C GLU A 195 -17.04 -13.25 -7.66
N LYS A 196 -17.31 -11.96 -7.45
CA LYS A 196 -18.67 -11.41 -7.39
C LYS A 196 -18.78 -10.07 -8.10
N PRO A 197 -19.94 -9.77 -8.71
CA PRO A 197 -20.22 -8.42 -9.18
C PRO A 197 -20.29 -7.45 -7.99
N ASN A 198 -19.65 -6.30 -8.12
CA ASN A 198 -19.84 -5.19 -7.21
C ASN A 198 -21.15 -4.44 -7.49
N GLY A 199 -21.47 -3.41 -6.71
CA GLY A 199 -22.69 -2.61 -6.90
C GLY A 199 -22.80 -1.90 -8.25
N ALA A 200 -21.70 -1.79 -9.01
CA ALA A 200 -21.66 -1.25 -10.37
C ALA A 200 -21.66 -2.35 -11.46
N GLY A 201 -21.82 -3.62 -11.09
CA GLY A 201 -21.86 -4.76 -12.00
C GLY A 201 -20.48 -5.27 -12.46
N GLN A 202 -19.38 -4.67 -12.03
CA GLN A 202 -18.03 -5.17 -12.33
C GLN A 202 -17.69 -6.34 -11.43
N VAL A 203 -17.31 -7.48 -12.02
CA VAL A 203 -16.90 -8.68 -11.27
C VAL A 203 -15.51 -8.48 -10.68
N ARG A 204 -15.34 -8.85 -9.40
CA ARG A 204 -14.11 -8.73 -8.61
C ARG A 204 -13.94 -9.93 -7.68
N GLY A 205 -12.71 -10.33 -7.38
CA GLY A 205 -12.43 -11.29 -6.32
C GLY A 205 -12.89 -10.76 -4.96
N ILE A 206 -13.49 -11.63 -4.13
CA ILE A 206 -13.94 -11.26 -2.78
C ILE A 206 -12.74 -10.83 -1.92
N PHE A 207 -11.63 -11.57 -2.02
CA PHE A 207 -10.40 -11.24 -1.29
C PHE A 207 -9.84 -9.92 -1.76
N THR A 208 -9.64 -9.73 -3.07
CA THR A 208 -9.09 -8.46 -3.58
C THR A 208 -9.98 -7.28 -3.22
N SER A 209 -11.29 -7.39 -3.35
CA SER A 209 -12.22 -6.31 -2.94
C SER A 209 -12.02 -5.93 -1.47
N THR A 210 -11.91 -6.93 -0.59
CA THR A 210 -11.68 -6.72 0.85
C THR A 210 -10.29 -6.12 1.11
N LEU A 211 -9.26 -6.63 0.42
CA LEU A 211 -7.89 -6.13 0.52
C LEU A 211 -7.81 -4.65 0.14
N MET A 212 -8.44 -4.27 -0.97
CA MET A 212 -8.40 -2.90 -1.46
C MET A 212 -9.15 -1.93 -0.52
N GLU A 213 -10.28 -2.35 0.07
CA GLU A 213 -10.95 -1.57 1.11
C GLU A 213 -10.04 -1.35 2.33
N GLY A 214 -9.37 -2.40 2.79
CA GLY A 214 -8.41 -2.34 3.89
C GLY A 214 -7.25 -1.39 3.61
N LEU A 215 -6.54 -1.60 2.49
CA LEU A 215 -5.38 -0.81 2.06
C LEU A 215 -5.71 0.66 1.76
N ARG A 216 -6.96 0.97 1.39
CA ARG A 216 -7.44 2.35 1.18
C ARG A 216 -7.87 3.06 2.47
N GLY A 217 -7.81 2.39 3.60
CA GLY A 217 -7.92 3.03 4.90
C GLY A 217 -8.85 2.36 5.88
N ALA A 218 -9.67 1.40 5.45
CA ALA A 218 -10.60 0.72 6.36
C ALA A 218 -9.87 -0.14 7.42
N ALA A 219 -8.62 -0.50 7.17
CA ALA A 219 -7.74 -1.20 8.10
C ALA A 219 -6.79 -0.26 8.88
N ARG A 220 -7.03 1.07 8.88
CA ARG A 220 -6.20 1.99 9.67
C ARG A 220 -6.39 1.74 11.15
N ASP A 221 -5.25 1.73 11.84
CA ASP A 221 -5.19 1.74 13.28
C ASP A 221 -5.82 3.05 13.81
N PRO A 222 -6.84 3.00 14.68
CA PRO A 222 -7.50 4.22 15.16
C PRO A 222 -6.60 5.13 16.00
N ALA A 223 -5.54 4.61 16.61
CA ALA A 223 -4.64 5.40 17.46
C ALA A 223 -3.53 6.08 16.65
N THR A 224 -3.00 5.39 15.64
CA THR A 224 -1.84 5.90 14.87
C THR A 224 -2.19 6.38 13.47
N GLY A 225 -3.31 5.93 12.90
CA GLY A 225 -3.67 6.13 11.50
C GLY A 225 -2.88 5.27 10.51
N ASP A 226 -1.88 4.50 10.96
CA ASP A 226 -1.09 3.58 10.13
C ASP A 226 -1.95 2.35 9.77
N ILE A 227 -1.65 1.72 8.63
CA ILE A 227 -2.11 0.36 8.33
C ILE A 227 -0.95 -0.59 8.66
N THR A 228 -1.09 -1.33 9.75
CA THR A 228 -0.10 -2.32 10.20
C THR A 228 -0.42 -3.72 9.65
N SER A 229 0.55 -4.64 9.68
CA SER A 229 0.30 -6.05 9.33
C SER A 229 -0.79 -6.66 10.18
N ALA A 230 -0.78 -6.40 11.49
CA ALA A 230 -1.79 -6.88 12.44
C ALA A 230 -3.20 -6.35 12.10
N GLN A 231 -3.33 -5.06 11.80
CA GLN A 231 -4.64 -4.47 11.50
C GLN A 231 -5.17 -4.90 10.14
N LEU A 232 -4.31 -5.01 9.14
CA LEU A 232 -4.72 -5.54 7.84
C LEU A 232 -5.16 -7.00 7.96
N LYS A 233 -4.43 -7.85 8.69
CA LYS A 233 -4.82 -9.23 8.97
C LYS A 233 -6.19 -9.32 9.64
N ALA A 234 -6.39 -8.58 10.73
CA ALA A 234 -7.64 -8.56 11.46
C ALA A 234 -8.80 -8.06 10.58
N TYR A 235 -8.56 -7.03 9.77
CA TYR A 235 -9.55 -6.51 8.83
C TYR A 235 -9.95 -7.55 7.78
N LEU A 236 -8.98 -8.21 7.13
CA LEU A 236 -9.27 -9.20 6.10
C LEU A 236 -10.07 -10.39 6.68
N GLN A 237 -9.66 -10.91 7.84
CA GLN A 237 -10.35 -12.01 8.52
C GLN A 237 -11.78 -11.66 8.94
N LYS A 238 -11.99 -10.41 9.39
CA LYS A 238 -13.32 -9.94 9.81
C LYS A 238 -14.26 -9.70 8.63
N ASN A 239 -13.76 -9.09 7.55
CA ASN A 239 -14.63 -8.51 6.51
C ASN A 239 -14.82 -9.41 5.30
N MET A 240 -13.94 -10.39 5.06
CA MET A 240 -14.10 -11.33 3.94
C MET A 240 -15.40 -12.13 4.05
N LYS A 241 -15.69 -12.68 5.25
CA LYS A 241 -16.93 -13.40 5.55
C LYS A 241 -18.20 -12.58 5.30
N ALA A 242 -18.14 -11.28 5.56
CA ALA A 242 -19.30 -10.39 5.42
C ALA A 242 -19.74 -10.20 3.95
N LYS A 243 -18.90 -10.59 2.99
CA LYS A 243 -19.20 -10.53 1.54
C LYS A 243 -19.82 -11.84 1.02
N LEU A 244 -19.98 -12.86 1.87
CA LEU A 244 -20.61 -14.13 1.53
C LEU A 244 -22.11 -14.11 1.86
N SER A 245 -22.91 -14.76 1.02
CA SER A 245 -24.32 -15.01 1.26
C SER A 245 -24.51 -16.13 2.29
N PRO A 246 -25.71 -16.27 2.89
CA PRO A 246 -25.99 -17.36 3.83
C PRO A 246 -25.73 -18.76 3.24
N THR A 247 -25.98 -18.97 1.94
CA THR A 247 -25.73 -20.25 1.27
C THR A 247 -24.24 -20.53 1.09
N GLU A 248 -23.45 -19.51 0.74
CA GLU A 248 -22.00 -19.67 0.59
C GLU A 248 -21.30 -19.89 1.93
N LEU A 249 -21.79 -19.28 3.01
CA LEU A 249 -21.29 -19.51 4.37
C LEU A 249 -21.53 -20.94 4.89
N GLN A 250 -22.50 -21.66 4.30
CA GLN A 250 -22.78 -23.06 4.63
C GLN A 250 -21.95 -24.04 3.79
N ASN A 251 -21.25 -23.56 2.76
CA ASN A 251 -20.42 -24.41 1.91
C ASN A 251 -18.98 -24.42 2.45
N ASP A 252 -18.58 -25.57 3.00
CA ASP A 252 -17.25 -25.74 3.56
C ASP A 252 -16.13 -25.61 2.51
N ASP A 253 -16.38 -25.83 1.22
CA ASP A 253 -15.35 -25.69 0.18
C ASP A 253 -15.00 -24.22 -0.11
N ILE A 254 -15.88 -23.28 0.24
CA ILE A 254 -15.66 -21.85 -0.01
C ILE A 254 -14.77 -21.26 1.08
N ALA A 255 -13.78 -20.48 0.66
CA ALA A 255 -12.93 -19.73 1.57
C ALA A 255 -13.75 -18.65 2.29
N GLN A 256 -13.83 -18.77 3.61
CA GLN A 256 -14.48 -17.79 4.46
C GLN A 256 -13.48 -16.79 5.05
N ASP A 257 -12.27 -17.26 5.36
CA ASP A 257 -11.17 -16.44 5.88
C ASP A 257 -9.97 -16.51 4.92
N PRO A 258 -9.20 -15.42 4.81
CA PRO A 258 -7.90 -15.47 4.16
C PRO A 258 -6.91 -16.30 4.98
N ASP A 259 -5.85 -16.75 4.33
CA ASP A 259 -4.65 -17.24 4.99
C ASP A 259 -3.60 -16.12 5.02
N VAL A 260 -3.11 -15.76 6.21
CA VAL A 260 -2.20 -14.63 6.40
C VAL A 260 -0.97 -15.10 7.16
N PHE A 261 0.20 -14.89 6.54
CA PHE A 261 1.51 -15.14 7.10
C PHE A 261 2.23 -13.82 7.35
N ASP A 262 2.28 -13.42 8.61
CA ASP A 262 2.81 -12.15 9.12
C ASP A 262 3.76 -12.36 10.29
N PRO A 263 4.89 -13.09 10.10
CA PRO A 263 5.81 -13.40 11.20
C PRO A 263 6.47 -12.15 11.80
N ASP A 264 6.46 -11.04 11.07
CA ASP A 264 7.17 -9.82 11.39
C ASP A 264 6.16 -8.65 11.52
N PRO A 265 5.97 -8.06 12.72
CA PRO A 265 5.15 -6.87 12.89
C PRO A 265 5.70 -5.70 12.07
N CYS A 266 4.85 -5.07 11.24
CA CYS A 266 5.30 -4.00 10.36
C CYS A 266 4.20 -2.97 10.06
N VAL A 267 4.62 -1.85 9.48
CA VAL A 267 3.71 -0.83 8.92
C VAL A 267 3.72 -0.98 7.40
N ILE A 268 2.55 -1.32 6.85
CA ILE A 268 2.35 -1.51 5.41
C ILE A 268 2.13 -0.16 4.74
N VAL A 269 1.21 0.64 5.27
CA VAL A 269 0.92 2.00 4.80
C VAL A 269 1.01 2.94 5.98
N LYS A 270 1.77 4.03 5.84
CA LYS A 270 1.83 5.06 6.87
C LYS A 270 0.51 5.84 6.91
N ALA A 271 0.18 6.41 8.06
CA ALA A 271 -0.83 7.44 8.16
C ALA A 271 -0.50 8.51 7.11
N PRO A 272 -1.49 8.98 6.32
CA PRO A 272 -1.25 10.15 5.51
C PRO A 272 -0.72 11.22 6.45
N VAL A 273 0.35 11.89 6.04
CA VAL A 273 0.75 13.13 6.70
C VAL A 273 -0.36 14.11 6.37
N VAL A 274 -1.44 14.05 7.13
CA VAL A 274 -2.35 15.16 7.22
C VAL A 274 -1.47 16.22 7.84
N ALA A 275 -1.00 17.17 7.04
CA ALA A 275 -0.78 18.49 7.57
C ALA A 275 -2.15 18.85 8.14
N ALA A 276 -2.39 18.52 9.41
CA ALA A 276 -3.54 19.01 10.12
C ALA A 276 -3.43 20.50 9.88
N ALA A 277 -4.33 21.08 9.09
CA ALA A 277 -4.34 22.51 8.88
C ALA A 277 -4.45 23.06 10.30
N ILE A 278 -3.33 23.57 10.83
CA ILE A 278 -3.24 23.90 12.24
C ILE A 278 -4.33 24.94 12.42
N ARG A 279 -5.38 24.60 13.17
CA ARG A 279 -6.55 25.46 13.28
C ARG A 279 -6.06 26.81 13.76
N LYS A 280 -6.22 27.83 12.92
CA LYS A 280 -5.81 29.20 13.23
C LYS A 280 -7.00 29.97 13.79
N PHE A 281 -6.72 30.87 14.70
CA PHE A 281 -7.68 31.70 15.43
C PHE A 281 -7.39 33.17 15.14
N PRO A 282 -8.44 34.01 15.05
CA PRO A 282 -8.28 35.41 14.71
C PRO A 282 -7.54 36.17 15.82
N VAL A 283 -6.53 36.94 15.41
CA VAL A 283 -5.77 37.84 16.28
C VAL A 283 -5.85 39.25 15.70
N ARG A 284 -6.11 40.22 16.57
CA ARG A 284 -6.12 41.64 16.21
C ARG A 284 -5.05 42.38 17.02
N ILE A 285 -4.05 42.88 16.31
CA ILE A 285 -2.98 43.72 16.87
C ILE A 285 -3.30 45.18 16.61
N THR A 286 -3.20 46.01 17.66
CA THR A 286 -3.29 47.47 17.56
C THR A 286 -1.97 48.09 17.97
N LEU A 287 -1.29 48.71 17.01
CA LEU A 287 -0.08 49.49 17.22
C LEU A 287 -0.45 50.92 17.63
N SER A 288 0.47 51.62 18.30
CA SER A 288 0.19 53.00 18.73
C SER A 288 0.08 53.97 17.53
N ALA A 289 0.73 53.66 16.40
CA ALA A 289 0.72 54.44 15.17
C ALA A 289 0.91 53.55 13.92
N ALA A 290 0.49 54.04 12.76
CA ALA A 290 0.84 53.43 11.47
C ALA A 290 2.32 53.69 11.11
N GLY A 291 2.87 52.88 10.21
CA GLY A 291 4.26 52.95 9.73
C GLY A 291 5.29 52.25 10.61
N LEU A 292 4.87 51.72 11.76
CA LEU A 292 5.77 50.99 12.66
C LEU A 292 6.12 49.60 12.10
N GLN A 293 7.40 49.25 12.18
CA GLN A 293 7.91 47.91 11.87
C GLN A 293 7.61 46.98 13.05
N ALA A 294 6.86 45.91 12.80
CA ALA A 294 6.50 44.93 13.81
C ALA A 294 6.62 43.51 13.26
N HIS A 295 6.91 42.54 14.12
CA HIS A 295 6.88 41.12 13.79
C HIS A 295 6.45 40.29 14.99
N ILE A 296 6.02 39.06 14.73
CA ILE A 296 5.56 38.11 15.75
C ILE A 296 6.52 36.93 15.76
N GLU A 297 7.01 36.58 16.94
CA GLU A 297 7.80 35.38 17.19
C GLU A 297 6.96 34.32 17.92
N ASP A 298 7.19 33.05 17.60
CA ASP A 298 6.66 31.92 18.37
C ASP A 298 7.56 31.57 19.58
N SER A 299 7.23 30.50 20.30
CA SER A 299 8.00 30.02 21.46
C SER A 299 9.41 29.52 21.12
N SER A 300 9.71 29.28 19.84
CA SER A 300 11.06 28.95 19.35
C SER A 300 11.87 30.18 18.93
N PHE A 301 11.32 31.39 19.10
CA PHE A 301 11.87 32.67 18.64
C PHE A 301 11.92 32.80 17.11
N ALA A 302 11.19 31.97 16.37
CA ALA A 302 11.07 32.08 14.92
C ALA A 302 10.04 33.16 14.55
N VAL A 303 10.37 34.03 13.59
CA VAL A 303 9.44 35.02 13.05
C VAL A 303 8.38 34.30 12.23
N VAL A 304 7.14 34.31 12.73
CA VAL A 304 6.00 33.62 12.08
C VAL A 304 5.15 34.56 11.23
N GLU A 305 5.17 35.85 11.54
CA GLU A 305 4.40 36.88 10.83
C GLU A 305 5.11 38.23 10.90
N GLN A 306 5.02 39.04 9.85
CA GLN A 306 5.60 40.38 9.78
C GLN A 306 4.54 41.43 9.43
N GLY A 307 4.49 42.50 10.22
CA GLY A 307 3.52 43.58 10.06
C GLY A 307 3.80 44.42 8.82
N ASN A 308 2.74 44.89 8.17
CA ASN A 308 2.79 45.71 6.96
C ASN A 308 2.76 47.22 7.24
N GLY A 309 3.02 47.65 8.49
CA GLY A 309 2.93 49.05 8.91
C GLY A 309 1.50 49.58 9.10
N ALA A 310 0.46 48.76 9.03
CA ALA A 310 -0.89 49.19 9.40
C ALA A 310 -1.01 49.38 10.93
N GLN A 311 -1.76 50.40 11.36
CA GLN A 311 -2.03 50.60 12.79
C GLN A 311 -2.85 49.46 13.40
N VAL A 312 -3.78 48.90 12.62
CA VAL A 312 -4.55 47.71 13.01
C VAL A 312 -4.18 46.57 12.07
N TRP A 313 -3.69 45.50 12.65
CA TRP A 313 -3.23 44.31 11.93
C TRP A 313 -4.08 43.10 12.35
N ASN A 314 -4.89 42.61 11.42
CA ASN A 314 -5.71 41.40 11.61
C ASN A 314 -5.03 40.23 10.92
N LEU A 315 -4.88 39.12 11.64
CA LEU A 315 -4.24 37.90 11.16
C LEU A 315 -4.86 36.67 11.84
N GLN A 316 -4.39 35.49 11.46
CA GLN A 316 -4.76 34.26 12.15
C GLN A 316 -3.52 33.47 12.57
N LEU A 317 -3.50 33.04 13.83
CA LEU A 317 -2.39 32.28 14.42
C LEU A 317 -2.89 30.96 15.01
N ALA A 318 -2.03 29.95 15.06
CA ALA A 318 -2.32 28.69 15.75
C ALA A 318 -2.47 28.89 17.26
N ILE A 319 -2.94 27.87 17.98
CA ILE A 319 -2.86 27.86 19.44
C ILE A 319 -1.39 27.91 19.86
N GLY A 320 -1.05 28.80 20.78
CA GLY A 320 0.33 28.96 21.23
C GLY A 320 0.59 30.26 21.97
N ILE A 321 1.82 30.38 22.47
CA ILE A 321 2.33 31.60 23.10
C ILE A 321 3.21 32.32 22.07
N TYR A 322 2.95 33.61 21.90
CA TYR A 322 3.60 34.46 20.93
C TYR A 322 4.18 35.71 21.58
N LYS A 323 5.19 36.27 20.94
CA LYS A 323 5.78 37.56 21.32
C LYS A 323 5.66 38.52 20.15
N LEU A 324 4.89 39.59 20.34
CA LEU A 324 4.88 40.74 19.45
C LEU A 324 6.12 41.59 19.73
N VAL A 325 6.88 41.93 18.69
CA VAL A 325 8.03 42.84 18.74
C VAL A 325 7.72 44.03 17.86
N VAL A 326 7.80 45.24 18.42
CA VAL A 326 7.57 46.50 17.69
C VAL A 326 8.82 47.36 17.80
N ALA A 327 9.39 47.72 16.66
CA ALA A 327 10.60 48.52 16.59
C ALA A 327 10.41 49.86 17.33
N GLY A 328 11.27 50.13 18.31
CA GLY A 328 11.23 51.35 19.12
C GLY A 328 10.13 51.40 20.20
N GLN A 329 9.26 50.39 20.32
CA GLN A 329 8.19 50.35 21.35
C GLN A 329 8.28 49.16 22.30
N GLY A 330 9.15 48.19 22.02
CA GLY A 330 9.39 47.04 22.89
C GLY A 330 8.60 45.81 22.46
N THR A 331 8.30 44.94 23.43
CA THR A 331 7.74 43.61 23.16
C THR A 331 6.56 43.30 24.07
N ARG A 332 5.59 42.51 23.58
CA ARG A 332 4.47 42.00 24.39
C ARG A 332 4.22 40.52 24.13
N LEU A 333 4.14 39.73 25.20
CA LEU A 333 3.69 38.33 25.13
C LEU A 333 2.16 38.26 25.10
N PHE A 334 1.64 37.31 24.33
CA PHE A 334 0.21 36.99 24.30
C PHE A 334 -0.01 35.51 23.99
N GLU A 335 -1.15 34.99 24.40
CA GLU A 335 -1.56 33.60 24.17
C GLU A 335 -2.73 33.56 23.19
N VAL A 336 -2.68 32.63 22.25
CA VAL A 336 -3.84 32.19 21.47
C VAL A 336 -4.27 30.86 22.06
N SER A 337 -5.33 30.88 22.87
CA SER A 337 -5.79 29.70 23.63
C SER A 337 -6.70 28.76 22.82
N GLY A 338 -7.20 29.24 21.68
CA GLY A 338 -8.19 28.52 20.87
C GLY A 338 -9.64 28.65 21.36
N ALA A 339 -9.92 29.66 22.20
CA ALA A 339 -11.27 29.94 22.68
C ALA A 339 -12.27 30.13 21.52
N LEU A 340 -13.50 29.62 21.71
CA LEU A 340 -14.57 29.64 20.72
C LEU A 340 -15.76 30.43 21.25
N ARG A 341 -16.42 31.14 20.34
CA ARG A 341 -17.73 31.75 20.58
C ARG A 341 -18.84 30.69 20.53
N PRO A 342 -20.04 30.99 21.06
CA PRO A 342 -21.19 30.06 21.01
C PRO A 342 -21.59 29.63 19.59
N ASP A 343 -21.28 30.43 18.57
CA ASP A 343 -21.51 30.12 17.16
C ASP A 343 -20.42 29.24 16.52
N GLY A 344 -19.42 28.81 17.30
CA GLY A 344 -18.30 27.97 16.86
C GLY A 344 -17.16 28.72 16.18
N SER A 345 -17.27 30.04 16.00
CA SER A 345 -16.18 30.87 15.47
C SER A 345 -15.10 31.12 16.54
N GLY A 346 -13.85 31.38 16.10
CA GLY A 346 -12.75 31.69 17.03
C GLY A 346 -12.95 33.02 17.74
N GLU A 347 -12.73 33.05 19.05
CA GLU A 347 -12.69 34.30 19.80
C GLU A 347 -11.47 35.13 19.36
N VAL A 348 -11.65 36.44 19.21
CA VAL A 348 -10.59 37.33 18.72
C VAL A 348 -9.68 37.71 19.88
N VAL A 349 -8.41 37.32 19.79
CA VAL A 349 -7.39 37.77 20.75
C VAL A 349 -6.99 39.20 20.38
N ASN A 350 -7.23 40.15 21.29
CA ASN A 350 -6.86 41.55 21.10
C ASN A 350 -5.53 41.84 21.79
N VAL A 351 -4.56 42.31 21.04
CA VAL A 351 -3.22 42.66 21.52
C VAL A 351 -2.95 44.12 21.21
N SER A 352 -2.50 44.88 22.19
CA SER A 352 -2.05 46.27 22.00
C SER A 352 -0.67 46.45 22.58
N ILE A 353 0.13 47.37 22.07
CA ILE A 353 1.29 47.88 22.81
C ILE A 353 0.95 49.33 23.18
N PRO A 354 1.05 49.70 24.47
CA PRO A 354 0.75 51.05 24.94
C PRO A 354 1.67 52.11 24.31
#